data_AF-A0A7X7BLU3-F1
#
_entry.id   AF-A0A7X7BLU3-F1
#
_cell.length_a   1.000
_cell.length_b   1.000
_cell.length_c   1.000
_cell.angle_alpha   90.00
_cell.angle_beta   90.00
_cell.angle_gamma   90.00
#
_symmetry.space_group_name_H-M   'P 1'
#
loop_
_entity.id
_entity.type
_entity.pdbx_description
1 polymer ?
#
loop_
_entity_poly.entity_id
_entity_poly.type
_entity_poly.pdbx_seq_one_letter_code
_entity_poly.pdbx_strand_id
1 'polypeptide(L)'
;NWGMVLANDGVDPISGERLAESRIVQIIKTFMVTCGMYDGSGEFAIKAGIPSKSGVGGGILSAVEGRMGIGVFNPSLDHKGNSVGGMHLLEYLSKSLGLHYFAGKSHNYC
;
A
#
# COMPACT_ATOMS: atom_id res chain seq x y z
N ASN A 1 -8.51 1.78 10.96
CA ASN A 1 -8.33 2.20 9.56
C ASN A 1 -6.85 2.56 9.30
N TRP A 2 -5.94 1.59 9.49
CA TRP A 2 -4.49 1.88 9.53
C TRP A 2 -3.89 2.24 8.18
N GLY A 3 -4.42 1.71 7.06
CA GLY A 3 -3.93 2.05 5.73
C GLY A 3 -4.09 3.54 5.42
N MET A 4 -5.21 4.13 5.86
CA MET A 4 -5.50 5.55 5.68
C MET A 4 -4.67 6.43 6.62
N VAL A 5 -4.45 5.98 7.87
CA VAL A 5 -3.54 6.65 8.82
C VAL A 5 -2.11 6.71 8.25
N LEU A 6 -1.60 5.61 7.69
CA LEU A 6 -0.27 5.56 7.09
C LEU A 6 -0.17 6.38 5.80
N ALA A 7 -1.24 6.41 5.00
CA ALA A 7 -1.35 7.27 3.82
C ALA A 7 -1.36 8.76 4.19
N ASN A 8 -1.87 9.10 5.38
CA ASN A 8 -2.01 10.47 5.89
C ASN A 8 -0.96 10.80 6.96
N ASP A 9 0.28 10.33 6.77
CA ASP A 9 1.43 10.66 7.61
C ASP A 9 1.24 10.46 9.13
N GLY A 10 0.47 9.43 9.50
CA GLY A 10 0.24 9.01 10.88
C GLY A 10 -0.94 9.68 11.56
N VAL A 11 -1.72 10.49 10.83
CA VAL A 11 -2.91 11.17 11.36
C VAL A 11 -4.17 10.43 10.91
N ASP A 12 -5.04 10.09 11.86
CA ASP A 12 -6.38 9.59 11.55
C ASP A 12 -7.23 10.73 10.96
N PRO A 13 -7.66 10.64 9.69
CA PRO A 13 -8.41 11.72 9.06
C PRO A 13 -9.84 11.88 9.60
N ILE A 14 -10.36 10.91 10.36
CA ILE A 14 -11.70 11.01 10.96
C ILE A 14 -11.65 11.80 12.26
N SER A 15 -10.73 11.46 13.15
CA SER A 15 -10.60 12.09 14.47
C SER A 15 -9.66 13.30 14.50
N GLY A 16 -8.74 13.40 13.54
CA GLY A 16 -7.64 14.37 13.54
C GLY A 16 -6.48 14.01 14.48
N GLU A 17 -6.57 12.86 15.18
CA GLU A 17 -5.54 12.44 16.12
C GLU A 17 -4.28 11.93 15.41
N ARG A 18 -3.11 12.32 15.92
CA ARG A 18 -1.82 11.74 15.50
C ARG A 18 -1.59 10.42 16.23
N LEU A 19 -1.79 9.31 15.52
CA LEU A 19 -1.57 7.96 16.03
C LEU A 19 -0.13 7.48 15.86
N ALA A 20 0.62 8.07 14.93
CA ALA A 20 2.04 7.78 14.72
C ALA A 20 2.82 9.03 14.28
N GLU A 21 4.08 9.11 14.69
CA GLU A 21 4.98 10.17 14.21
C GLU A 21 5.34 9.97 12.74
N SER A 22 5.45 11.07 11.98
CA SER A 22 5.79 11.06 10.55
C SER A 22 7.05 10.25 10.24
N ARG A 23 8.07 10.35 11.09
CA ARG A 23 9.31 9.59 10.94
C ARG A 23 9.08 8.08 11.02
N ILE A 24 8.24 7.63 11.95
CA ILE A 24 7.87 6.22 12.12
C ILE A 24 7.07 5.75 10.90
N VAL A 25 6.11 6.56 10.44
CA VAL A 25 5.30 6.24 9.25
C VAL A 25 6.16 6.09 8.00
N GLN A 26 7.16 6.96 7.83
CA GLN A 26 8.14 6.83 6.75
C GLN A 26 8.90 5.49 6.84
N ILE A 27 9.39 5.09 8.02
CA ILE A 27 10.07 3.80 8.21
C ILE A 27 9.14 2.63 7.86
N ILE A 28 7.90 2.68 8.34
CA ILE A 28 6.89 1.65 8.05
C ILE A 28 6.65 1.55 6.55
N LYS A 29 6.41 2.66 5.86
CA LYS A 29 6.20 2.67 4.39
C LYS A 29 7.41 2.14 3.64
N THR A 30 8.63 2.47 4.07
CA THR A 30 9.85 1.89 3.49
C THR A 30 9.85 0.37 3.60
N PHE A 31 9.57 -0.19 4.78
CA PHE A 31 9.49 -1.65 4.93
C PHE A 31 8.35 -2.27 4.12
N MET A 32 7.19 -1.61 4.05
CA MET A 32 6.09 -2.07 3.20
C MET A 32 6.52 -2.16 1.73
N VAL A 33 7.30 -1.21 1.22
CA VAL A 33 7.82 -1.28 -0.16
C VAL A 33 8.88 -2.37 -0.30
N THR A 34 9.85 -2.47 0.61
CA THR A 34 11.03 -3.32 0.40
C THR A 34 10.82 -4.79 0.75
N CYS A 35 9.98 -5.08 1.74
CA CYS A 35 9.77 -6.44 2.24
C CYS A 35 8.30 -6.77 2.55
N GLY A 36 7.36 -5.94 2.08
CA GLY A 36 5.96 -6.08 2.45
C GLY A 36 5.23 -7.24 1.78
N MET A 37 5.71 -7.70 0.61
CA MET A 37 5.07 -8.69 -0.26
C MET A 37 5.91 -9.97 -0.40
N TYR A 38 6.56 -10.42 0.69
CA TYR A 38 7.47 -11.57 0.71
C TYR A 38 8.54 -11.43 -0.40
N ASP A 39 8.89 -12.53 -1.07
CA ASP A 39 9.86 -12.57 -2.17
C ASP A 39 9.43 -11.74 -3.40
N GLY A 40 8.17 -11.29 -3.46
CA GLY A 40 7.62 -10.49 -4.56
C GLY A 40 7.73 -8.97 -4.37
N SER A 41 8.31 -8.50 -3.26
CA SER A 41 8.30 -7.06 -2.89
C SER A 41 8.94 -6.16 -3.96
N GLY A 42 10.09 -6.57 -4.51
CA GLY A 42 10.76 -5.79 -5.57
C GLY A 42 9.95 -5.70 -6.86
N GLU A 43 9.37 -6.82 -7.30
CA GLU A 43 8.53 -6.87 -8.50
C GLU A 43 7.24 -6.05 -8.32
N PHE A 44 6.61 -6.16 -7.15
CA PHE A 44 5.41 -5.40 -6.83
C PHE A 44 5.68 -3.90 -6.75
N ALA A 45 6.84 -3.48 -6.23
CA ALA A 45 7.26 -2.08 -6.20
C ALA A 45 7.45 -1.50 -7.62
N ILE A 46 7.86 -2.32 -8.60
CA ILE A 46 7.99 -1.93 -10.01
C ILE A 46 6.62 -1.87 -10.71
N LYS A 47 5.73 -2.81 -10.43
CA LYS A 47 4.44 -2.94 -11.14
C LYS A 47 3.36 -2.03 -10.57
N ALA A 48 3.15 -2.09 -9.25
CA ALA A 48 2.13 -1.33 -8.56
C ALA A 48 2.70 -0.06 -7.93
N GLY A 49 3.90 -0.14 -7.36
CA GLY A 49 4.54 1.02 -6.71
C GLY A 49 3.72 1.59 -5.56
N ILE A 50 2.95 0.77 -4.85
CA ILE A 50 2.20 1.18 -3.66
C ILE A 50 2.86 0.52 -2.44
N PRO A 51 3.16 1.26 -1.36
CA PRO A 51 3.52 0.64 -0.08
C PRO A 51 2.43 -0.34 0.37
N SER A 52 2.75 -1.63 0.43
CA SER A 52 1.79 -2.69 0.76
C SER A 52 2.36 -3.74 1.71
N LYS A 53 1.52 -4.38 2.52
CA LYS A 53 1.87 -5.54 3.35
C LYS A 53 0.88 -6.66 3.14
N SER A 54 1.37 -7.81 2.69
CA SER A 54 0.61 -9.07 2.58
C SER A 54 0.61 -9.84 3.91
N GLY A 55 -0.46 -10.56 4.21
CA GLY A 55 -0.56 -11.46 5.36
C GLY A 55 -1.01 -12.85 4.94
N VAL A 56 -0.56 -13.87 5.69
CA VAL A 56 -0.85 -15.30 5.42
C VAL A 56 -2.34 -15.65 5.38
N GLY A 57 -3.21 -14.78 5.92
CA GLY A 57 -4.66 -14.92 5.81
C GLY A 57 -5.24 -14.48 4.46
N GLY A 58 -4.42 -14.07 3.48
CA GLY A 58 -4.88 -13.57 2.18
C GLY A 58 -5.27 -12.09 2.17
N GLY A 59 -4.95 -11.36 3.25
CA GLY A 59 -5.15 -9.92 3.35
C GLY A 59 -3.94 -9.14 2.82
N ILE A 60 -4.17 -8.04 2.10
CA ILE A 60 -3.16 -7.06 1.73
C ILE A 60 -3.61 -5.69 2.22
N LEU A 61 -2.78 -5.03 3.03
CA LEU A 61 -2.95 -3.64 3.42
C LEU A 61 -2.06 -2.75 2.56
N SER A 62 -2.60 -1.71 1.94
CA SER A 62 -1.83 -0.76 1.12
C SER A 62 -2.11 0.68 1.51
N ALA A 63 -1.10 1.54 1.41
CA ALA A 63 -1.19 2.97 1.74
C ALA A 63 -0.75 3.81 0.54
N VAL A 64 -1.67 4.58 -0.03
CA VAL A 64 -1.41 5.51 -1.13
C VAL A 64 -1.23 6.91 -0.56
N GLU A 65 -0.01 7.43 -0.65
CA GLU A 65 0.39 8.71 -0.07
C GLU A 65 -0.61 9.84 -0.34
N GLY A 66 -1.13 10.46 0.71
CA GLY A 66 -2.03 11.61 0.65
C GLY A 66 -3.40 11.34 0.00
N ARG A 67 -3.74 10.09 -0.31
CA ARG A 67 -4.99 9.77 -1.02
C ARG A 67 -5.88 8.78 -0.28
N MET A 68 -5.41 7.55 -0.03
CA MET A 68 -6.27 6.48 0.49
C MET A 68 -5.50 5.31 1.11
N GLY A 69 -6.16 4.60 2.01
CA GLY A 69 -5.77 3.24 2.40
C GLY A 69 -6.61 2.22 1.65
N ILE A 70 -5.99 1.13 1.17
CA ILE A 70 -6.67 0.05 0.45
C ILE A 70 -6.47 -1.26 1.23
N GLY A 71 -7.58 -1.92 1.57
CA GLY A 71 -7.58 -3.28 2.09
C GLY A 71 -8.10 -4.24 1.04
N VAL A 72 -7.33 -5.29 0.74
CA VAL A 72 -7.75 -6.37 -0.16
C VAL A 72 -7.78 -7.65 0.64
N PHE A 73 -8.79 -8.48 0.42
CA PHE A 73 -8.86 -9.81 1.01
C PHE A 73 -9.23 -10.81 -0.07
N ASN A 74 -8.39 -11.81 -0.27
CA ASN A 74 -8.73 -12.94 -1.12
C ASN A 74 -8.02 -14.21 -0.58
N PRO A 75 -8.81 -15.24 -0.19
CA PRO A 75 -8.31 -16.45 0.47
C PRO A 75 -7.49 -17.36 -0.44
N SER A 76 -7.56 -17.20 -1.76
CA SER A 76 -6.73 -17.96 -2.69
C SER A 76 -5.31 -17.39 -2.74
N LEU A 77 -4.37 -18.15 -2.18
CA LEU A 77 -2.95 -17.83 -2.15
C LEU A 77 -2.18 -18.59 -3.25
N ASP A 78 -1.11 -17.99 -3.78
CA ASP A 78 -0.11 -18.76 -4.52
C ASP A 78 0.79 -19.60 -3.59
N HIS A 79 1.71 -20.34 -4.20
CA HIS A 79 2.76 -21.10 -3.54
C HIS A 79 3.67 -20.28 -2.62
N LYS A 80 3.66 -18.94 -2.71
CA LYS A 80 4.44 -18.03 -1.84
C LYS A 80 3.60 -17.42 -0.72
N GLY A 81 2.31 -17.76 -0.63
CA GLY A 81 1.40 -17.24 0.38
C GLY A 81 0.85 -15.85 0.05
N ASN A 82 0.99 -15.37 -1.18
CA ASN A 82 0.45 -14.09 -1.62
C ASN A 82 -0.91 -14.27 -2.30
N SER A 83 -1.81 -13.31 -2.07
CA SER A 83 -3.07 -13.26 -2.80
C SER A 83 -2.82 -12.76 -4.23
N VAL A 84 -2.65 -13.68 -5.17
CA VAL A 84 -2.35 -13.37 -6.60
C VAL A 84 -3.38 -12.40 -7.17
N GLY A 85 -4.67 -12.67 -6.94
CA GLY A 85 -5.74 -11.78 -7.38
C GLY A 85 -5.67 -10.40 -6.71
N GLY A 86 -5.25 -10.35 -5.44
CA GLY A 86 -5.11 -9.08 -4.72
C GLY A 86 -3.94 -8.23 -5.22
N MET A 87 -2.82 -8.86 -5.58
CA MET A 87 -1.69 -8.17 -6.20
C MET A 87 -2.07 -7.59 -7.57
N HIS A 88 -2.68 -8.39 -8.43
CA HIS A 88 -3.14 -7.93 -9.75
C HIS A 88 -4.19 -6.81 -9.66
N LEU A 89 -5.09 -6.88 -8.68
CA LEU A 89 -6.04 -5.79 -8.42
C LEU A 89 -5.31 -4.49 -8.08
N LEU A 90 -4.31 -4.53 -7.19
CA LEU A 90 -3.55 -3.35 -6.81
C LEU A 90 -2.70 -2.79 -7.96
N GLU A 91 -2.11 -3.66 -8.79
CA GLU A 91 -1.42 -3.27 -10.03
C GLU A 91 -2.39 -2.54 -10.98
N TYR A 92 -3.58 -3.12 -11.21
CA TYR A 92 -4.60 -2.53 -12.05
C TYR A 92 -5.08 -1.17 -11.52
N LEU A 93 -5.36 -1.06 -10.22
CA LEU A 93 -5.77 0.19 -9.58
C LEU A 93 -4.68 1.25 -9.68
N SER A 94 -3.42 0.88 -9.43
CA SER A 94 -2.30 1.80 -9.52
C SER A 94 -2.18 2.43 -10.91
N LYS A 95 -2.26 1.60 -11.95
CA LYS A 95 -2.24 2.05 -13.34
C LYS A 95 -3.46 2.92 -13.69
N SER A 96 -4.65 2.50 -13.28
CA SER A 96 -5.90 3.14 -13.67
C SER A 96 -6.12 4.50 -12.98
N LEU A 97 -5.61 4.65 -11.75
CA LEU A 97 -5.85 5.83 -10.91
C LEU A 97 -4.59 6.69 -10.68
N GLY A 98 -3.46 6.30 -11.25
CA GLY A 98 -2.18 6.99 -11.09
C GLY A 98 -1.69 6.97 -9.64
N LEU A 99 -1.62 5.78 -9.02
CA LEU A 99 -1.25 5.63 -7.60
C LEU A 99 0.23 5.29 -7.38
N HIS A 100 1.00 5.18 -8.45
CA HIS A 100 2.37 4.67 -8.39
C HIS A 100 3.30 5.68 -7.68
N TYR A 101 3.81 5.32 -6.51
CA TYR A 101 4.61 6.17 -5.63
C TYR A 101 5.87 6.72 -6.29
N PHE A 102 6.52 5.91 -7.14
CA PHE A 102 7.74 6.29 -7.86
C PHE A 102 7.49 6.94 -9.24
N ALA A 103 6.23 7.08 -9.67
CA ALA A 103 5.95 7.77 -10.92
C ALA A 103 6.14 9.27 -10.74
N GLY A 104 6.72 9.94 -11.75
CA GLY A 104 6.82 11.40 -11.77
C GLY A 104 5.45 12.06 -11.65
N LYS A 105 5.38 13.22 -10.99
CA LYS A 105 4.12 13.93 -10.68
C LYS A 105 3.21 14.06 -11.91
N SER A 106 2.06 13.37 -11.91
CA SER A 106 0.84 13.95 -12.45
C SER A 106 0.18 14.75 -11.34
N HIS A 107 0.73 15.94 -11.05
CA HIS A 107 -0.02 16.96 -10.31
C HIS A 107 -1.16 17.40 -11.21
N ASN A 108 -2.34 16.79 -11.06
CA ASN A 108 -3.61 17.32 -11.55
C ASN A 108 -4.74 16.59 -10.83
N TYR A 109 -5.04 17.01 -9.61
CA TYR A 109 -6.41 16.95 -9.09
C TYR A 109 -6.61 18.24 -8.30
N CYS A 110 -7.52 19.06 -8.83
CA CYS A 110 -7.97 20.36 -8.31
C CYS A 110 -8.53 20.28 -6.89
#